data_AF-A0A2A5HWQ2-F1
#
_entry.id   AF-A0A2A5HWQ2-F1
#
_cell.length_a   1.000
_cell.length_b   1.000
_cell.length_c   1.000
_cell.angle_alpha   90.00
_cell.angle_beta   90.00
_cell.angle_gamma   90.00
#
_symmetry.space_group_name_H-M   'P 1'
#
loop_
_entity.id
_entity.type
_entity.pdbx_description
1 polymer ?
#
loop_
_entity_poly.entity_id
_entity_poly.type
_entity_poly.pdbx_seq_one_letter_code
_entity_poly.pdbx_strand_id
1 'polypeptide(L)'
;MNMDLLIVHKDVREKLKDFKIDNFQLYPSIIIDDNGKFHEDYWYFSIHEEFDCIDYENSQIVEYEEDADDHAMEKYAFMEEAMDSTHEEARLIFRPMNTDIGYTFVHKKIVDIFKQFDVSALNLVNVSKWVDGQQFK
;
A
#
# COMPACT_ATOMS: atom_id res chain seq x y z
N MET A 1 1.66 -15.83 -3.90
CA MET A 1 1.36 -14.93 -5.03
C MET A 1 1.00 -13.60 -4.41
N ASN A 2 1.98 -12.68 -4.40
CA ASN A 2 1.76 -11.34 -3.89
C ASN A 2 0.79 -10.66 -4.85
N MET A 3 -0.40 -10.31 -4.38
CA MET A 3 -1.38 -9.58 -5.19
C MET A 3 -0.98 -8.11 -5.18
N ASP A 4 0.11 -7.79 -5.89
CA ASP A 4 0.64 -6.43 -5.99
C ASP A 4 -0.21 -5.53 -6.89
N LEU A 5 -1.27 -6.10 -7.48
CA LEU A 5 -2.14 -5.46 -8.45
C LEU A 5 -3.51 -5.20 -7.82
N LEU A 6 -3.67 -4.01 -7.26
CA LEU A 6 -4.96 -3.53 -6.79
C LEU A 6 -5.70 -2.88 -7.96
N ILE A 7 -6.99 -3.20 -8.10
CA ILE A 7 -7.90 -2.52 -9.03
C ILE A 7 -9.03 -1.93 -8.20
N VAL A 8 -9.39 -0.69 -8.48
CA VAL A 8 -10.44 0.03 -7.76
C VAL A 8 -11.60 0.39 -8.68
N HIS A 9 -12.82 0.30 -8.16
CA HIS A 9 -14.01 0.76 -8.86
C HIS A 9 -14.01 2.29 -8.99
N LYS A 10 -14.73 2.80 -9.99
CA LYS A 10 -14.95 4.23 -10.25
C LYS A 10 -15.26 5.04 -9.00
N ASP A 11 -16.10 4.52 -8.10
CA ASP A 11 -16.55 5.30 -6.94
C ASP A 11 -15.40 5.59 -5.96
N VAL A 12 -14.46 4.65 -5.79
CA VAL A 12 -13.24 4.87 -5.01
C VAL A 12 -12.34 5.90 -5.70
N ARG A 13 -12.17 5.77 -7.02
CA ARG A 13 -11.41 6.72 -7.85
C ARG A 13 -11.96 8.14 -7.74
N GLU A 14 -13.29 8.30 -7.75
CA GLU A 14 -13.95 9.61 -7.61
C GLU A 14 -13.71 10.27 -6.25
N LYS A 15 -13.44 9.49 -5.20
CA LYS A 15 -13.06 10.04 -3.89
C LYS A 15 -11.57 10.35 -3.79
N LEU A 16 -10.72 9.50 -4.39
CA LEU A 16 -9.27 9.69 -4.36
C LEU A 16 -8.81 10.89 -5.19
N LYS A 17 -9.55 11.27 -6.25
CA LYS A 17 -9.19 12.41 -7.12
C LYS A 17 -9.09 13.76 -6.38
N ASP A 18 -9.74 13.88 -5.22
CA ASP A 18 -9.74 15.11 -4.42
C ASP A 18 -8.45 15.27 -3.60
N PHE A 19 -7.59 14.25 -3.59
CA PHE A 19 -6.28 14.25 -2.94
C PHE A 19 -5.19 14.44 -3.98
N LYS A 20 -4.21 15.29 -3.65
CA LYS A 20 -2.90 15.21 -4.27
C LYS A 20 -2.13 14.10 -3.54
N ILE A 21 -1.75 13.06 -4.27
CA ILE A 21 -0.97 11.94 -3.75
C ILE A 21 0.23 11.81 -4.67
N ASP A 22 1.41 11.96 -4.12
CA ASP A 22 2.63 11.82 -4.90
C ASP A 22 2.94 10.32 -5.07
N ASN A 23 3.70 9.98 -6.12
CA ASN A 23 4.15 8.62 -6.40
C ASN A 23 3.01 7.60 -6.63
N PHE A 24 1.79 8.09 -6.86
CA PHE A 24 0.57 7.32 -7.05
C PHE A 24 -0.19 7.76 -8.31
N GLN A 25 -0.70 6.80 -9.07
CA GLN A 25 -1.56 7.06 -10.21
C GLN A 25 -2.62 5.97 -10.40
N LEU A 26 -3.81 6.40 -10.83
CA LEU A 26 -4.88 5.51 -11.27
C LEU A 26 -4.94 5.47 -12.80
N TYR A 27 -4.77 4.30 -13.38
CA TYR A 27 -4.87 4.09 -14.83
C TYR A 27 -6.20 3.46 -15.20
N PRO A 28 -7.00 4.03 -16.13
CA PRO A 28 -8.23 3.41 -16.60
C PRO A 28 -7.97 1.99 -17.08
N SER A 29 -8.83 1.05 -16.69
CA SER A 29 -8.64 -0.38 -16.93
C SER A 29 -9.95 -1.07 -17.22
N ILE A 30 -9.89 -2.15 -18.02
CA ILE A 30 -11.03 -3.00 -18.34
C ILE A 30 -10.75 -4.38 -17.75
N ILE A 31 -11.67 -4.88 -16.95
CA ILE A 31 -11.64 -6.27 -16.47
C ILE A 31 -12.51 -7.12 -17.41
N ILE A 32 -11.98 -8.24 -17.87
CA ILE A 32 -12.75 -9.27 -18.57
C ILE A 32 -12.91 -10.43 -17.61
N ASP A 33 -14.15 -10.73 -17.20
CA ASP A 33 -14.41 -11.84 -16.28
C ASP A 33 -14.38 -13.20 -16.98
N ASP A 34 -14.51 -14.28 -16.20
CA ASP A 34 -14.46 -15.66 -16.69
C ASP A 34 -15.57 -16.00 -17.71
N ASN A 35 -16.63 -15.19 -17.79
CA ASN A 35 -17.71 -15.35 -18.76
C ASN A 35 -17.49 -14.49 -20.03
N GLY A 36 -16.35 -13.80 -20.13
CA GLY A 36 -16.04 -12.88 -21.22
C GLY A 36 -16.79 -11.56 -21.15
N LYS A 37 -17.38 -11.21 -19.99
CA LYS A 37 -18.06 -9.91 -19.82
C LYS A 37 -17.04 -8.83 -19.48
N PHE A 38 -17.21 -7.69 -20.12
CA PHE A 38 -16.39 -6.50 -19.95
C PHE A 38 -16.91 -5.67 -18.79
N HIS A 39 -15.99 -5.21 -17.94
CA HIS A 39 -16.27 -4.29 -16.84
C HIS A 39 -15.33 -3.08 -16.97
N GLU A 40 -15.89 -1.93 -17.34
CA GLU A 40 -15.14 -0.74 -17.78
C GLU A 40 -15.00 0.34 -16.70
N ASP A 41 -15.68 0.19 -15.57
CA ASP A 41 -15.69 1.16 -14.46
C ASP A 41 -14.56 0.89 -13.43
N TYR A 42 -13.36 0.51 -13.91
CA TYR A 42 -12.24 0.11 -13.06
C TYR A 42 -10.94 0.85 -13.40
N TRP A 43 -10.10 1.05 -12.38
CA TRP A 43 -8.78 1.68 -12.50
C TRP A 43 -7.72 0.84 -11.82
N TYR A 44 -6.60 0.62 -12.50
CA TYR A 44 -5.41 0.02 -11.91
C TYR A 44 -4.75 0.99 -10.93
N PHE A 45 -4.50 0.51 -9.72
CA PHE A 45 -3.93 1.26 -8.62
C PHE A 45 -2.41 1.09 -8.62
N SER A 46 -1.71 2.14 -9.05
CA SER A 46 -0.28 2.09 -9.28
C SER A 46 0.46 3.00 -8.32
N ILE A 47 1.48 2.44 -7.67
CA ILE A 47 2.51 3.17 -6.91
C ILE A 47 3.80 3.01 -7.71
N HIS A 48 4.48 4.10 -8.03
CA HIS A 48 5.63 4.08 -8.95
C HIS A 48 6.97 4.44 -8.31
N GLU A 49 6.98 4.84 -7.03
CA GLU A 49 8.21 4.99 -6.24
C GLU A 49 8.03 4.38 -4.85
N GLU A 50 9.13 3.89 -4.32
CA GLU A 50 9.22 3.41 -2.94
C GLU A 50 9.69 4.54 -2.02
N PHE A 51 9.41 4.40 -0.73
CA PHE A 51 9.71 5.40 0.29
C PHE A 51 10.69 4.85 1.32
N ASP A 52 11.87 5.47 1.41
CA ASP A 52 12.85 5.18 2.45
C ASP A 52 12.36 5.70 3.81
N CYS A 53 11.79 4.80 4.61
CA CYS A 53 11.13 5.16 5.86
C CYS A 53 11.25 4.10 6.96
N ILE A 54 11.95 2.98 6.71
CA ILE A 54 12.07 1.89 7.67
C ILE A 54 13.03 2.28 8.79
N ASP A 55 12.58 2.14 10.02
CA ASP A 55 13.46 2.20 11.19
C ASP A 55 13.99 0.79 11.46
N TYR A 56 15.19 0.49 10.96
CA TYR A 56 15.82 -0.82 11.08
C TYR A 56 16.16 -1.20 12.53
N GLU A 57 16.37 -0.22 13.42
CA GLU A 57 16.68 -0.47 14.83
C GLU A 57 15.44 -0.90 15.62
N ASN A 58 14.27 -0.35 15.28
CA ASN A 58 13.01 -0.62 15.99
C ASN A 58 12.09 -1.61 15.27
N SER A 59 12.37 -1.96 14.03
CA SER A 59 11.67 -3.00 13.28
C SER A 59 12.09 -4.41 13.73
N GLN A 60 11.28 -5.42 13.40
CA GLN A 60 11.67 -6.83 13.56
C GLN A 60 11.88 -7.42 12.18
N ILE A 61 13.10 -7.91 11.93
CA ILE A 61 13.56 -8.39 10.63
C ILE A 61 14.10 -9.81 10.79
N VAL A 62 13.67 -10.71 9.92
CA VAL A 62 14.18 -12.08 9.88
C VAL A 62 15.61 -12.06 9.35
N GLU A 63 16.57 -12.52 10.16
CA GLU A 63 17.97 -12.68 9.78
C GLU A 63 18.55 -11.40 9.12
N TYR A 64 18.49 -10.26 9.82
CA TYR A 64 18.98 -8.98 9.31
C TYR A 64 20.45 -9.05 8.86
N GLU A 65 20.71 -8.64 7.61
CA GLU A 65 22.03 -8.51 7.00
C GLU A 65 22.19 -7.09 6.42
N GLU A 66 23.13 -6.28 6.92
CA GLU A 66 23.27 -4.86 6.55
C GLU A 66 23.42 -4.61 5.04
N ASP A 67 24.05 -5.55 4.32
CA ASP A 67 24.33 -5.44 2.88
C ASP A 67 23.25 -6.10 1.99
N ALA A 68 22.13 -6.57 2.55
CA ALA A 68 21.06 -7.17 1.77
C ALA A 68 20.26 -6.11 0.98
N ASP A 69 19.88 -6.43 -0.26
CA ASP A 69 19.05 -5.56 -1.11
C ASP A 69 17.63 -5.40 -0.54
N ASP A 70 17.10 -6.45 0.09
CA ASP A 70 15.77 -6.50 0.69
C ASP A 70 15.75 -7.27 2.02
N HIS A 71 14.77 -6.94 2.86
CA HIS A 71 14.61 -7.53 4.18
C HIS A 71 13.23 -8.15 4.38
N ALA A 72 13.22 -9.34 4.97
CA ALA A 72 12.02 -10.02 5.43
C ALA A 72 11.52 -9.43 6.75
N MET A 73 10.37 -8.75 6.69
CA MET A 73 9.85 -7.98 7.82
C MET A 73 8.88 -8.82 8.68
N GLU A 74 9.18 -8.99 9.96
CA GLU A 74 8.24 -9.54 10.95
C GLU A 74 7.34 -8.46 11.57
N LYS A 75 7.89 -7.25 11.77
CA LYS A 75 7.18 -6.05 12.24
C LYS A 75 7.81 -4.79 11.68
N TYR A 76 6.97 -3.79 11.41
CA TYR A 76 7.38 -2.48 10.92
C TYR A 76 7.44 -1.45 12.05
N ALA A 77 8.56 -0.74 12.13
CA ALA A 77 8.65 0.59 12.70
C ALA A 77 9.09 1.56 11.59
N PHE A 78 8.59 2.79 11.63
CA PHE A 78 8.95 3.82 10.65
C PHE A 78 9.74 4.93 11.34
N MET A 79 10.75 5.45 10.65
CA MET A 79 11.58 6.54 11.13
C MET A 79 10.72 7.80 11.33
N GLU A 80 10.69 8.33 12.55
CA GLU A 80 9.93 9.53 12.90
C GLU A 80 10.38 10.73 12.05
N GLU A 81 11.71 10.90 11.89
CA GLU A 81 12.27 11.98 11.07
C GLU A 81 11.81 11.92 9.60
N ALA A 82 11.83 10.73 8.97
CA ALA A 82 11.37 10.56 7.59
C ALA A 82 9.87 10.84 7.46
N MET A 83 9.06 10.38 8.41
CA MET A 83 7.62 10.59 8.43
C MET A 83 7.20 12.04 8.67
N ASP A 84 7.94 12.76 9.51
CA ASP A 84 7.62 14.14 9.90
C ASP A 84 8.16 15.17 8.90
N SER A 85 9.34 14.92 8.32
CA SER A 85 9.96 15.80 7.33
C SER A 85 9.35 15.65 5.93
N THR A 86 8.80 14.48 5.61
CA THR A 86 8.12 14.22 4.33
C THR A 86 6.73 14.85 4.34
N HIS A 87 6.43 15.62 3.30
CA HIS A 87 5.12 16.24 3.11
C HIS A 87 4.03 15.17 3.01
N GLU A 88 2.82 15.51 3.47
CA GLU A 88 1.75 14.53 3.63
C GLU A 88 1.43 13.80 2.32
N GLU A 89 1.44 14.49 1.19
CA GLU A 89 1.07 13.95 -0.12
C GLU A 89 1.96 12.77 -0.56
N ALA A 90 3.23 12.71 -0.16
CA ALA A 90 4.12 11.58 -0.45
C ALA A 90 3.97 10.39 0.51
N ARG A 91 3.22 10.54 1.59
CA ARG A 91 3.00 9.49 2.61
C ARG A 91 1.54 9.13 2.83
N LEU A 92 0.65 9.53 1.90
CA LEU A 92 -0.75 9.11 1.90
C LEU A 92 -0.92 7.65 1.43
N ILE A 93 -0.15 7.24 0.42
CA ILE A 93 -0.12 5.89 -0.16
C ILE A 93 1.32 5.62 -0.60
N PHE A 94 1.98 4.60 -0.04
CA PHE A 94 3.38 4.33 -0.36
C PHE A 94 3.73 2.85 -0.14
N ARG A 95 4.92 2.45 -0.61
CA ARG A 95 5.57 1.18 -0.29
C ARG A 95 6.94 1.49 0.32
N PRO A 96 7.38 0.81 1.39
CA PRO A 96 8.70 1.04 1.93
C PRO A 96 9.77 0.49 0.98
N MET A 97 10.94 1.12 0.95
CA MET A 97 12.12 0.58 0.26
C MET A 97 12.71 -0.62 1.01
N ASN A 98 13.46 -1.46 0.29
CA ASN A 98 14.28 -2.56 0.82
C ASN A 98 13.49 -3.58 1.66
N THR A 99 12.27 -3.90 1.25
CA THR A 99 11.45 -4.96 1.87
C THR A 99 11.12 -6.03 0.85
N ASP A 100 11.26 -7.30 1.24
CA ASP A 100 11.02 -8.46 0.38
C ASP A 100 9.56 -8.55 -0.12
N ILE A 101 8.63 -8.10 0.71
CA ILE A 101 7.22 -7.98 0.40
C ILE A 101 6.88 -6.50 0.27
N GLY A 102 6.56 -6.08 -0.97
CA GLY A 102 6.12 -4.72 -1.31
C GLY A 102 4.73 -4.36 -0.78
N TYR A 103 4.49 -4.49 0.52
CA TYR A 103 3.23 -4.11 1.15
C TYR A 103 2.89 -2.65 0.89
N THR A 104 1.62 -2.41 0.58
CA THR A 104 1.10 -1.06 0.39
C THR A 104 0.62 -0.49 1.71
N PHE A 105 1.22 0.62 2.13
CA PHE A 105 0.82 1.38 3.30
C PHE A 105 -0.06 2.55 2.88
N VAL A 106 -1.13 2.75 3.65
CA VAL A 106 -2.11 3.79 3.39
C VAL A 106 -2.39 4.58 4.66
N HIS A 107 -2.31 5.90 4.54
CA HIS A 107 -2.63 6.79 5.64
C HIS A 107 -4.10 6.67 6.02
N LYS A 108 -4.43 6.96 7.29
CA LYS A 108 -5.80 6.83 7.81
C LYS A 108 -6.84 7.60 6.98
N LYS A 109 -6.49 8.76 6.42
CA LYS A 109 -7.37 9.54 5.53
C LYS A 109 -7.85 8.72 4.32
N ILE A 110 -6.96 7.91 3.73
CA ILE A 110 -7.28 7.04 2.59
C ILE A 110 -8.04 5.80 3.05
N VAL A 111 -7.67 5.21 4.19
CA VAL A 111 -8.42 4.11 4.81
C VAL A 111 -9.89 4.49 5.06
N ASP A 112 -10.14 5.71 5.54
CA ASP A 112 -11.49 6.21 5.81
C ASP A 112 -12.30 6.44 4.53
N ILE A 113 -11.66 6.55 3.36
CA ILE A 113 -12.34 6.51 2.04
C ILE A 113 -12.73 5.08 1.71
N PHE A 114 -11.80 4.13 1.80
CA PHE A 114 -12.06 2.73 1.51
C PHE A 114 -13.23 2.19 2.33
N LYS A 115 -13.31 2.54 3.63
CA LYS A 115 -14.40 2.12 4.52
C LYS A 115 -15.79 2.67 4.17
N GLN A 116 -15.91 3.62 3.23
CA GLN A 116 -17.20 4.08 2.73
C GLN A 116 -17.81 3.11 1.70
N PHE A 117 -17.02 2.16 1.19
CA PHE A 117 -17.39 1.21 0.15
C PHE A 117 -17.36 -0.22 0.68
N ASP A 118 -17.89 -1.16 -0.10
CA ASP A 118 -17.68 -2.58 0.16
C ASP A 118 -16.21 -2.94 -0.13
N VAL A 119 -15.46 -3.15 0.94
CA VAL A 119 -14.02 -3.46 0.92
C VAL A 119 -13.76 -4.86 1.45
N SER A 120 -14.70 -5.78 1.28
CA SER A 120 -14.54 -7.19 1.67
C SER A 120 -13.32 -7.86 1.03
N ALA A 121 -12.79 -7.30 -0.06
CA ALA A 121 -11.57 -7.76 -0.73
C ALA A 121 -10.26 -7.19 -0.14
N LEU A 122 -10.32 -6.25 0.82
CA LEU A 122 -9.14 -5.63 1.44
C LEU A 122 -9.00 -6.09 2.90
N ASN A 123 -7.80 -6.54 3.26
CA ASN A 123 -7.40 -6.71 4.65
C ASN A 123 -6.62 -5.47 5.11
N LEU A 124 -7.29 -4.59 5.86
CA LEU A 124 -6.70 -3.35 6.38
C LEU A 124 -6.27 -3.53 7.83
N VAL A 125 -4.96 -3.64 8.03
CA VAL A 125 -4.35 -3.81 9.36
C VAL A 125 -3.67 -2.52 9.78
N ASN A 126 -3.80 -2.16 11.07
CA ASN A 126 -3.01 -1.06 11.62
C ASN A 126 -1.55 -1.50 11.73
N VAL A 127 -0.62 -0.78 11.09
CA VAL A 127 0.81 -1.11 11.04
C VAL A 127 1.41 -1.38 12.43
N SER A 128 1.05 -0.60 13.46
CA SER A 128 1.57 -0.78 14.83
C SER A 128 1.14 -2.11 15.48
N LYS A 129 0.15 -2.79 14.90
CA LYS A 129 -0.36 -4.10 15.35
C LYS A 129 -0.09 -5.21 14.35
N TRP A 130 0.45 -4.86 13.19
CA TRP A 130 0.74 -5.82 12.15
C TRP A 130 1.91 -6.70 12.58
N VAL A 131 1.79 -7.99 12.28
CA VAL A 131 2.86 -8.97 12.41
C VAL A 131 2.78 -9.89 11.20
N ASP A 132 3.91 -10.45 10.80
CA ASP A 132 3.94 -11.43 9.71
C ASP A 132 2.93 -12.59 9.94
N GLY A 133 2.36 -13.07 8.85
CA GLY A 133 1.26 -14.03 8.78
C GLY A 133 -0.15 -13.42 8.83
N GLN A 134 -0.31 -12.15 9.20
CA GLN A 134 -1.64 -11.49 9.18
C GLN A 134 -2.18 -11.22 7.77
N GLN A 135 -1.31 -11.13 6.77
CA GLN A 135 -1.65 -10.95 5.35
C GLN A 135 -2.46 -12.10 4.75
N PHE A 136 -2.45 -13.28 5.39
CA PHE A 136 -3.16 -14.49 4.92
C PHE A 136 -4.52 -14.70 5.61
N LYS A 137 -4.92 -13.80 6.51
CA LYS A 137 -6.18 -13.86 7.25
C LYS A 137 -7.23 -12.97 6.61
#